data_AF-A0A257JK62-F1
#
_entry.id   AF-A0A257JK62-F1
#
_cell.length_a   1.000
_cell.length_b   1.000
_cell.length_c   1.000
_cell.angle_alpha   90.00
_cell.angle_beta   90.00
_cell.angle_gamma   90.00
#
_symmetry.space_group_name_H-M   'P 1'
#
loop_
_entity.id
_entity.type
_entity.pdbx_description
1 polymer ?
#
loop_
_entity_poly.entity_id
_entity_poly.type
_entity_poly.pdbx_seq_one_letter_code
_entity_poly.pdbx_strand_id
1 'polypeptide(L)' 'MAHSHKDPAALLTRLRRIEGQVRGIQKMLEEDRDCMDVVTQVQAARAAL' A
#
# COMPACT_ATOMS: atom_id res chain seq x y z
N MET A 1 21.32 25.07 -6.09
CA MET A 1 19.96 24.48 -5.99
C MET A 1 19.73 23.65 -7.23
N ALA A 2 19.64 22.33 -7.10
CA ALA A 2 19.40 21.41 -8.21
C ALA A 2 18.31 20.43 -7.80
N HIS A 3 17.26 20.36 -8.60
CA HIS A 3 16.00 19.70 -8.28
C HIS A 3 16.18 18.19 -8.06
N SER A 4 15.63 17.73 -6.93
CA SER A 4 15.52 16.35 -6.49
C SER A 4 14.76 15.50 -7.51
N HIS A 5 15.46 14.91 -8.47
CA HIS A 5 14.95 13.74 -9.20
C HIS A 5 14.88 12.58 -8.20
N LYS A 6 13.68 12.37 -7.63
CA LYS A 6 13.38 11.19 -6.80
C LYS A 6 13.83 9.95 -7.58
N ASP A 7 14.78 9.22 -7.00
CA ASP A 7 15.31 7.98 -7.58
C ASP A 7 14.15 7.06 -8.00
N PRO A 8 14.03 6.71 -9.30
CA PRO A 8 13.00 5.82 -9.80
C PRO A 8 12.96 4.49 -9.03
N ALA A 9 14.10 3.97 -8.56
CA ALA A 9 14.17 2.74 -7.78
C ALA A 9 13.50 2.88 -6.40
N ALA A 10 13.66 4.04 -5.74
CA ALA A 10 13.00 4.33 -4.47
C ALA A 10 11.48 4.46 -4.64
N LEU A 11 11.03 5.09 -5.73
CA LEU A 11 9.60 5.17 -6.07
C LEU A 11 9.00 3.79 -6.37
N LEU A 12 9.69 2.98 -7.18
CA LEU A 12 9.27 1.61 -7.46
C LEU A 12 9.17 0.74 -6.20
N THR A 13 10.11 0.91 -5.26
CA THR A 13 10.06 0.21 -3.96
C THR A 13 8.82 0.57 -3.16
N ARG A 14 8.43 1.86 -3.13
CA ARG A 14 7.19 2.30 -2.47
C ARG A 14 5.95 1.70 -3.13
N LEU A 15 5.90 1.71 -4.46
CA LEU A 15 4.78 1.14 -5.22
C LEU A 15 4.63 -0.37 -4.99
N ARG A 16 5.73 -1.14 -4.96
CA ARG A 16 5.71 -2.58 -4.65
C ARG A 16 5.16 -2.87 -3.25
N ARG A 17 5.46 -2.01 -2.27
CA ARG A 17 4.91 -2.13 -0.91
C ARG A 17 3.40 -1.91 -0.92
N ILE A 18 2.92 -0.86 -1.61
CA ILE A 18 1.49 -0.56 -1.74
C ILE A 18 0.76 -1.71 -2.43
N GLU A 19 1.34 -2.27 -3.50
CA GLU A 19 0.81 -3.43 -4.21
C GLU A 19 0.64 -4.64 -3.28
N GLY A 20 1.61 -4.89 -2.39
CA GLY A 20 1.51 -5.92 -1.36
C GLY A 20 0.38 -5.66 -0.36
N GLN A 21 0.17 -4.41 0.06
CA GLN A 21 -0.94 -4.03 0.93
C GLN A 21 -2.30 -4.27 0.25
N VAL A 22 -2.44 -3.89 -1.02
CA VAL A 22 -3.67 -4.10 -1.81
C VAL A 22 -3.97 -5.58 -1.98
N ARG A 23 -2.96 -6.41 -2.31
CA ARG A 23 -3.12 -7.87 -2.36
C ARG A 23 -3.54 -8.46 -1.01
N GLY A 24 -2.98 -7.94 0.08
CA GLY A 24 -3.38 -8.33 1.43
C GLY A 24 -4.86 -8.06 1.70
N ILE A 25 -5.34 -6.86 1.35
CA ILE A 25 -6.75 -6.48 1.49
C ILE A 25 -7.67 -7.40 0.67
N GLN A 26 -7.30 -7.72 -0.57
CA GLN A 26 -8.07 -8.67 -1.40
C GLN A 26 -8.21 -10.02 -0.71
N LYS A 27 -7.11 -10.58 -0.19
CA LYS A 27 -7.14 -11.84 0.55
C LYS A 27 -8.00 -11.76 1.82
N MET A 28 -7.97 -10.64 2.54
CA MET A 28 -8.83 -10.45 3.72
C MET A 28 -10.32 -10.50 3.36
N LEU A 29 -10.69 -9.96 2.19
CA LEU A 29 -12.06 -10.03 1.69
C LEU A 29 -12.44 -11.46 1.25
N GLU A 30 -11.52 -12.17 0.60
CA GLU A 30 -11.72 -13.58 0.23
C GLU A 30 -11.87 -14.50 1.45
N GLU A 31 -11.18 -14.17 2.54
CA GLU A 31 -11.25 -14.88 3.83
C GLU A 31 -12.42 -14.42 4.73
N ASP A 32 -13.29 -13.54 4.23
CA ASP A 32 -14.46 -12.99 4.93
C ASP A 32 -14.09 -12.40 6.31
N ARG A 33 -12.93 -11.73 6.39
CA ARG A 33 -12.46 -11.09 7.61
C ARG A 33 -13.32 -9.88 7.99
N ASP A 34 -13.28 -9.55 9.27
CA ASP A 34 -14.05 -8.43 9.83
C ASP A 34 -13.78 -7.11 9.09
N CYS A 35 -14.87 -6.38 8.82
CA CYS A 35 -14.83 -5.13 8.09
C CYS A 35 -13.94 -4.07 8.75
N MET A 36 -13.82 -4.03 10.07
CA MET A 36 -12.97 -3.06 10.79
C MET A 36 -11.49 -3.33 10.53
N ASP A 37 -11.10 -4.61 10.48
CA ASP A 37 -9.73 -5.00 10.13
C ASP A 37 -9.40 -4.59 8.69
N VAL A 38 -10.33 -4.85 7.75
CA VAL A 38 -10.18 -4.48 6.34
C VAL A 38 -10.01 -2.96 6.19
N VAL A 39 -10.89 -2.17 6.83
CA VAL A 39 -10.80 -0.70 6.80
C VAL A 39 -9.47 -0.22 7.37
N THR A 40 -8.98 -0.82 8.45
CA THR A 40 -7.68 -0.47 9.02
C THR A 40 -6.54 -0.68 8.02
N GLN A 41 -6.56 -1.78 7.26
CA GLN A 41 -5.55 -2.02 6.22
C GLN A 41 -5.68 -1.08 5.01
N VAL A 42 -6.92 -0.73 4.62
CA VAL A 42 -7.15 0.30 3.58
C VAL A 42 -6.54 1.65 3.99
N GLN A 43 -6.71 2.05 5.24
CA GLN A 43 -6.11 3.28 5.76
C GLN A 43 -4.57 3.22 5.77
N ALA A 44 -3.98 2.05 6.08
CA ALA A 44 -2.54 1.84 6.01
C ALA A 44 -2.00 1.91 4.57
N ALA A 45 -2.74 1.41 3.59
CA ALA A 45 -2.40 1.54 2.17
C ALA A 45 -2.49 3.00 1.70
N ARG A 46 -3.53 3.72 2.12
CA ARG A 46 -3.70 5.15 1.83
C ARG A 46 -2.57 6.01 2.41
N ALA A 47 -2.08 5.69 3.61
CA ALA A 47 -0.97 6.42 4.23
C ALA A 47 0.39 6.16 3.55
N ALA A 48 0.52 5.08 2.78
CA ALA A 48 1.75 4.74 2.06
C ALA A 48 1.89 5.48 0.70
N LEU A 49 0.76 5.92 0.14
CA LEU A 49 0.69 6.81 -1.04
C LEU A 49 1.24 8.20 -0.69
#